data_AF-M3HFK7-F1
#
_entry.id   AF-M3HFK7-F1
#
_cell.length_a   1.000
_cell.length_b   1.000
_cell.length_c   1.000
_cell.angle_alpha   90.00
_cell.angle_beta   90.00
_cell.angle_gamma   90.00
#
_symmetry.space_group_name_H-M   'P 1'
#
loop_
_entity.id
_entity.type
_entity.pdbx_description
1 polymer ?
#
loop_
_entity_poly.entity_id
_entity_poly.type
_entity_poly.pdbx_seq_one_letter_code
_entity_poly.pdbx_strand_id
1 'polypeptide(L)'
;METEFEVGVRKFGFFLLHVTLLLVITIFIANVFLHKSVLESFLFSLALSVGLTPQLLPAIISVNLSHGARKMAEKKVIVKRLAAIENFGNMNIICSDKTGTLTEGTVKLQSSLDIYGNENQEVALSAFLNASFETGFVNAIDQSIRENLNFNLSGFEKKTKYPMTFNEKDSVF
;
A
#
# COMPACT_ATOMS: atom_id res chain seq x y z
N MET A 1 -9.16 -8.81 -9.81
CA MET A 1 -7.85 -8.58 -10.44
C MET A 1 -6.89 -9.59 -9.85
N GLU A 2 -6.42 -10.52 -10.68
CA GLU A 2 -5.33 -11.44 -10.34
C GLU A 2 -4.00 -10.68 -10.37
N THR A 3 -3.06 -11.10 -9.54
CA THR A 3 -1.69 -10.56 -9.52
C THR A 3 -0.85 -11.10 -10.67
N GLU A 4 0.20 -10.39 -11.08
CA GLU A 4 1.15 -10.88 -12.09
C GLU A 4 1.77 -12.22 -11.66
N PHE A 5 2.01 -12.39 -10.36
CA PHE A 5 2.46 -13.64 -9.77
C PHE A 5 1.49 -14.80 -10.01
N GLU A 6 0.20 -14.64 -9.72
CA GLU A 6 -0.80 -15.70 -9.95
C GLU A 6 -0.90 -16.08 -11.44
N VAL A 7 -0.82 -15.09 -12.33
CA VAL A 7 -0.76 -15.31 -13.78
C VAL A 7 0.50 -16.10 -14.16
N GLY A 8 1.66 -15.74 -13.57
CA GLY A 8 2.94 -16.40 -13.77
C GLY A 8 2.91 -17.87 -13.33
N VAL A 9 2.39 -18.15 -12.13
CA VAL A 9 2.25 -19.52 -11.61
C VAL A 9 1.34 -20.36 -12.51
N ARG A 10 0.23 -19.80 -13.00
CA ARG A 10 -0.66 -20.50 -13.94
C ARG A 10 0.03 -20.81 -15.26
N LYS A 11 0.74 -19.83 -15.86
CA LYS A 11 1.52 -20.04 -17.08
C LYS A 11 2.59 -21.11 -16.90
N PHE A 12 3.27 -21.10 -15.76
CA PHE A 12 4.27 -22.12 -15.41
C PHE A 12 3.65 -23.52 -15.25
N GLY A 13 2.48 -23.61 -14.62
CA GLY A 13 1.71 -24.85 -14.54
C GLY A 13 1.35 -25.42 -15.91
N PHE A 14 0.88 -24.57 -16.82
CA PHE A 14 0.63 -24.97 -18.21
C PHE A 14 1.91 -25.35 -18.95
N PHE A 15 3.02 -24.64 -18.75
CA PHE A 15 4.32 -24.99 -19.33
C PHE A 15 4.75 -26.40 -18.89
N LEU A 16 4.69 -26.70 -17.59
CA LEU A 16 5.01 -28.03 -17.08
C LEU A 16 4.08 -29.09 -17.66
N LEU A 17 2.77 -28.82 -17.76
CA LEU A 17 1.83 -29.74 -18.39
C LEU A 17 2.23 -30.08 -19.84
N HIS A 18 2.58 -29.07 -20.65
CA HIS A 18 3.00 -29.29 -22.04
C HIS A 18 4.29 -30.12 -22.12
N VAL A 19 5.27 -29.82 -21.28
CA VAL A 19 6.54 -30.58 -21.21
C VAL A 19 6.28 -32.04 -20.82
N THR A 20 5.49 -32.27 -19.77
CA THR A 20 5.16 -33.61 -19.30
C THR A 20 4.40 -34.40 -20.36
N LEU A 21 3.41 -33.79 -21.02
CA LEU A 21 2.63 -34.43 -22.07
C LEU A 21 3.51 -34.82 -23.27
N LEU A 22 4.39 -33.92 -23.72
CA LEU A 22 5.32 -34.19 -24.83
C LEU A 22 6.25 -35.36 -24.48
N LEU A 23 6.80 -35.36 -23.27
CA LEU A 23 7.69 -36.41 -22.79
C LEU A 23 6.98 -37.76 -22.71
N VAL A 24 5.76 -37.79 -22.15
CA VAL A 24 4.92 -38.99 -22.04
C VAL A 24 4.58 -39.56 -23.43
N ILE A 25 4.16 -38.71 -24.37
CA ILE A 25 3.86 -39.14 -25.76
C ILE A 25 5.11 -39.69 -26.44
N THR A 26 6.25 -39.01 -26.29
CA THR A 26 7.52 -39.44 -26.90
C THR A 26 7.95 -40.80 -26.39
N ILE A 27 7.85 -41.02 -25.08
CA ILE A 27 8.20 -42.30 -24.44
C ILE A 27 7.22 -43.40 -24.81
N PHE A 28 5.92 -43.09 -24.91
CA PHE A 28 4.91 -44.05 -25.35
C PHE A 28 5.22 -44.55 -26.77
N ILE A 29 5.43 -43.61 -27.70
CA ILE A 29 5.78 -43.92 -29.10
C ILE A 29 7.06 -44.75 -29.17
N ALA A 30 8.12 -44.33 -28.45
CA ALA A 30 9.39 -45.07 -28.42
C ALA A 30 9.22 -46.51 -27.89
N ASN A 31 8.44 -46.72 -26.82
CA ASN A 31 8.21 -48.06 -26.28
C ASN A 31 7.43 -48.96 -27.26
N VAL A 32 6.46 -48.41 -27.98
CA VAL A 32 5.70 -49.15 -29.01
C VAL A 32 6.62 -49.51 -30.18
N PHE A 33 7.49 -48.60 -30.63
CA PHE A 33 8.50 -48.90 -31.66
C PHE A 33 9.51 -49.95 -31.21
N LEU A 34 9.83 -50.02 -29.92
CA LEU A 34 10.69 -51.04 -29.31
C LEU A 34 9.98 -52.40 -29.09
N HIS A 35 8.81 -52.61 -29.71
CA HIS A 35 8.03 -53.85 -29.65
C HIS A 35 7.55 -54.27 -28.26
N LYS A 36 7.42 -53.32 -27.32
CA LYS A 36 6.71 -53.59 -26.06
C LYS A 36 5.20 -53.71 -26.32
N SER A 37 4.49 -54.41 -25.42
CA SER A 37 3.04 -54.45 -25.51
C SER A 37 2.45 -53.04 -25.37
N VAL A 38 1.42 -52.73 -26.15
CA VAL A 38 0.76 -51.42 -26.13
C VAL A 38 0.21 -51.10 -24.74
N LEU A 39 -0.32 -52.12 -24.07
CA LEU A 39 -0.87 -52.00 -22.71
C LEU A 39 0.22 -51.67 -21.68
N GLU A 40 1.37 -52.33 -21.75
CA GLU A 40 2.50 -52.04 -20.85
C GLU A 40 3.09 -50.65 -21.11
N SER A 41 3.21 -50.25 -22.38
CA SER A 41 3.66 -48.92 -22.78
C SER A 41 2.70 -47.82 -22.27
N PHE A 42 1.39 -48.08 -22.33
CA PHE A 42 0.37 -47.18 -21.82
C PHE A 42 0.44 -47.04 -20.29
N LEU A 43 0.49 -48.15 -19.56
CA LEU A 43 0.60 -48.16 -18.10
C LEU A 43 1.88 -47.45 -17.62
N PHE A 44 3.00 -47.68 -18.30
CA PHE A 44 4.26 -47.00 -18.00
C PHE A 44 4.19 -45.49 -18.21
N SER A 45 3.61 -45.06 -19.32
CA SER A 45 3.44 -43.65 -19.67
C SER A 45 2.51 -42.93 -18.70
N LEU A 46 1.43 -43.60 -18.26
CA LEU A 46 0.53 -43.09 -17.23
C LEU A 46 1.23 -42.94 -15.86
N ALA A 47 1.99 -43.96 -15.44
CA ALA A 47 2.75 -43.90 -14.19
C ALA A 47 3.75 -42.74 -14.18
N LEU A 48 4.44 -42.52 -15.31
CA LEU A 48 5.37 -41.41 -15.48
C LEU A 48 4.66 -40.05 -15.43
N SER A 49 3.52 -39.92 -16.12
CA SER A 49 2.72 -38.68 -16.09
C SER A 49 2.32 -38.30 -14.67
N VAL A 50 1.86 -39.26 -13.87
CA VAL A 50 1.48 -39.03 -12.46
C VAL A 50 2.69 -38.61 -11.63
N GLY A 51 3.83 -39.30 -11.79
CA GLY A 51 5.06 -38.99 -11.04
C GLY A 51 5.69 -37.64 -11.37
N LEU A 52 5.50 -37.14 -12.60
CA LEU A 52 6.05 -35.86 -13.05
C LEU A 52 5.13 -34.66 -12.80
N THR A 53 3.88 -34.87 -12.37
CA THR A 53 2.93 -33.76 -12.17
C THR A 53 3.30 -32.96 -10.91
N PRO A 54 3.56 -31.65 -11.00
CA PRO A 54 4.04 -30.80 -9.91
C PRO A 54 2.90 -30.36 -8.97
N GLN A 55 2.21 -31.30 -8.34
CA GLN A 55 1.02 -31.05 -7.51
C GLN A 55 1.32 -30.24 -6.24
N LEU A 56 2.56 -30.31 -5.73
CA LEU A 56 2.98 -29.67 -4.49
C LEU A 56 3.38 -28.21 -4.65
N LEU A 57 3.62 -27.74 -5.88
CA LEU A 57 4.11 -26.38 -6.13
C LEU A 57 3.18 -25.30 -5.55
N PRO A 58 1.85 -25.32 -5.79
CA PRO A 58 0.95 -24.31 -5.21
C PRO A 58 0.93 -24.33 -3.67
N ALA A 59 1.05 -25.52 -3.08
CA ALA A 59 1.10 -25.68 -1.63
C ALA A 59 2.37 -25.06 -1.03
N ILE A 60 3.54 -25.35 -1.62
CA ILE A 60 4.83 -24.79 -1.20
C ILE A 60 4.82 -23.26 -1.30
N ILE A 61 4.29 -22.71 -2.40
CA ILE A 61 4.15 -21.26 -2.59
C ILE A 61 3.27 -20.66 -1.49
N SER A 62 2.10 -21.24 -1.24
CA SER A 62 1.16 -20.74 -0.23
C SER A 62 1.76 -20.76 1.18
N VAL A 63 2.47 -21.82 1.55
CA VAL A 63 3.16 -21.94 2.85
C VAL A 63 4.24 -20.86 2.99
N ASN A 64 5.06 -20.65 1.96
CA ASN A 64 6.12 -19.65 1.99
C ASN A 64 5.55 -18.22 2.09
N LEU A 65 4.52 -17.89 1.30
CA LEU A 65 3.86 -16.59 1.38
C LEU A 65 3.19 -16.39 2.74
N SER A 66 2.58 -17.44 3.32
CA SER A 66 1.98 -17.38 4.66
C SER A 66 3.02 -17.13 5.73
N HIS A 67 4.19 -17.77 5.66
CA HIS A 67 5.31 -17.49 6.54
C HIS A 67 5.80 -16.05 6.39
N GLY A 68 5.89 -15.55 5.15
CA GLY A 68 6.21 -14.15 4.86
C GLY A 68 5.20 -13.17 5.48
N ALA A 69 3.90 -13.45 5.34
CA ALA A 69 2.82 -12.65 5.92
C ALA A 69 2.93 -12.57 7.44
N ARG A 70 3.23 -13.70 8.10
CA ARG A 70 3.46 -13.74 9.55
C ARG A 70 4.64 -12.86 9.96
N LYS A 71 5.76 -12.95 9.26
CA LYS A 71 6.95 -12.11 9.52
C LYS A 71 6.68 -10.61 9.29
N MET A 72 5.82 -10.27 8.33
CA MET A 72 5.36 -8.89 8.12
C MET A 72 4.44 -8.41 9.24
N ALA A 73 3.55 -9.26 9.74
CA ALA A 73 2.67 -8.95 10.86
C ALA A 73 3.44 -8.65 12.16
N GLU A 74 4.51 -9.39 12.43
CA GLU A 74 5.45 -9.12 13.54
C GLU A 74 6.07 -7.72 13.44
N LYS A 75 6.13 -7.13 12.24
CA LYS A 75 6.59 -5.76 11.98
C LYS A 75 5.45 -4.74 11.82
N LYS A 76 4.25 -5.06 12.33
CA LYS A 76 3.04 -4.23 12.24
C LYS A 76 2.54 -3.98 10.81
N VAL A 77 2.87 -4.86 9.85
CA VAL A 77 2.37 -4.80 8.47
C VAL A 77 1.32 -5.89 8.26
N ILE A 78 0.08 -5.49 7.96
CA ILE A 78 -1.04 -6.43 7.74
C ILE A 78 -1.22 -6.70 6.25
N VAL A 79 -0.94 -7.93 5.84
CA VAL A 79 -1.12 -8.38 4.45
C VAL A 79 -2.50 -9.00 4.27
N LYS A 80 -3.37 -8.38 3.48
CA LYS A 80 -4.72 -8.92 3.19
C LYS A 80 -4.73 -9.99 2.10
N ARG A 81 -3.72 -10.04 1.24
CA ARG A 81 -3.61 -10.99 0.12
C ARG A 81 -2.18 -11.51 0.03
N LEU A 82 -1.99 -12.82 0.19
CA LEU A 82 -0.66 -13.44 0.18
C LEU A 82 0.12 -13.16 -1.11
N ALA A 83 -0.55 -13.19 -2.26
CA ALA A 83 0.08 -12.90 -3.55
C ALA A 83 0.64 -11.47 -3.65
N ALA A 84 0.13 -10.52 -2.84
CA ALA A 84 0.66 -9.14 -2.83
C ALA A 84 2.06 -9.03 -2.20
N ILE A 85 2.51 -10.05 -1.46
CA ILE A 85 3.86 -10.09 -0.88
C ILE A 85 4.92 -10.13 -1.99
N GLU A 86 4.63 -10.83 -3.09
CA GLU A 86 5.55 -10.91 -4.22
C GLU A 86 5.66 -9.56 -4.93
N ASN A 87 4.52 -8.93 -5.24
CA ASN A 87 4.48 -7.56 -5.78
C ASN A 87 5.23 -6.57 -4.87
N PHE A 88 5.10 -6.71 -3.55
CA PHE A 88 5.83 -5.87 -2.59
C PHE A 88 7.33 -6.12 -2.63
N GLY A 89 7.77 -7.37 -2.81
CA GLY A 89 9.19 -7.73 -2.96
C GLY A 89 9.81 -7.24 -4.28
N ASN A 90 9.02 -7.17 -5.35
CA ASN A 90 9.46 -6.70 -6.67
C ASN A 90 9.26 -5.19 -6.90
N MET A 91 8.75 -4.47 -5.90
CA MET A 91 8.42 -3.06 -6.04
C MET A 91 9.68 -2.20 -6.19
N ASN A 92 9.69 -1.33 -7.19
CA ASN A 92 10.77 -0.37 -7.45
C ASN A 92 10.40 1.08 -7.10
N ILE A 93 9.10 1.40 -7.03
CA ILE A 93 8.58 2.73 -6.74
C ILE A 93 7.53 2.61 -5.65
N ILE A 94 7.73 3.35 -4.56
CA ILE A 94 6.76 3.50 -3.48
C ILE A 94 6.21 4.92 -3.56
N CYS A 95 4.92 5.03 -3.91
CA CYS A 95 4.18 6.28 -3.76
C CYS A 95 3.54 6.30 -2.38
N SER A 96 3.99 7.20 -1.50
CA SER A 96 3.44 7.39 -0.17
C SER A 96 2.68 8.71 -0.10
N ASP A 97 1.54 8.73 0.58
CA ASP A 97 0.81 9.97 0.81
C ASP A 97 1.55 10.83 1.84
N LYS A 98 1.56 12.15 1.67
CA LYS A 98 2.25 13.04 2.62
C LYS A 98 1.50 13.06 3.95
N THR A 99 0.22 13.38 3.91
CA THR A 99 -0.57 13.64 5.12
C THR A 99 -0.92 12.34 5.81
N GLY A 100 -0.50 12.18 7.07
CA GLY A 100 -0.80 10.98 7.86
C GLY A 100 0.04 9.75 7.54
N THR A 101 0.98 9.82 6.59
CA THR A 101 2.04 8.80 6.43
C THR A 101 3.43 9.39 6.67
N LEU A 102 3.80 10.45 5.94
CA LEU A 102 5.07 11.16 6.18
C LEU A 102 4.95 12.22 7.27
N THR A 103 3.76 12.79 7.46
CA THR A 103 3.49 13.78 8.49
C THR A 103 2.67 13.17 9.63
N GLU A 104 2.83 13.72 10.83
CA GLU A 104 2.09 13.33 12.04
C GLU A 104 0.57 13.60 11.93
N GLY A 105 0.09 14.21 10.84
CA GLY A 105 -1.29 14.63 10.67
C GLY A 105 -1.73 15.74 11.63
N THR A 106 -0.79 16.28 12.43
CA THR A 106 -1.00 17.40 13.34
C THR A 106 -0.30 18.64 12.80
N VAL A 107 -0.96 19.78 12.91
CA VAL A 107 -0.38 21.08 12.56
C VAL A 107 0.18 21.68 13.84
N LYS A 108 1.44 22.15 13.78
CA LYS A 108 2.10 22.84 14.89
C LYS A 108 2.57 24.21 14.40
N LEU A 109 2.29 25.24 15.18
CA LEU A 109 2.82 26.57 14.92
C LEU A 109 4.31 26.59 15.30
N GLN A 110 5.18 26.91 14.34
CA GLN A 110 6.63 26.97 14.58
C GLN A 110 7.09 28.39 14.92
N SER A 111 6.62 29.40 14.19
CA SER A 111 6.98 30.80 14.38
C SER A 111 5.95 31.75 13.74
N SER A 112 5.95 32.99 14.20
CA SER A 112 5.15 34.11 13.68
C SER A 112 6.09 35.22 13.20
N LEU A 113 6.22 35.39 11.89
CA LEU A 113 7.23 36.25 11.29
C LEU A 113 6.59 37.48 10.63
N ASP A 114 7.30 38.61 10.63
CA ASP A 114 6.94 39.79 9.83
C ASP A 114 7.36 39.63 8.35
N ILE A 115 7.12 40.68 7.56
CA ILE A 115 7.47 40.72 6.12
C ILE A 115 8.98 40.64 5.85
N TYR A 116 9.82 40.83 6.87
CA TYR A 116 11.28 40.73 6.78
C TYR A 116 11.79 39.38 7.31
N GLY A 117 10.90 38.51 7.81
CA GLY A 117 11.24 37.20 8.36
C GLY A 117 11.68 37.22 9.82
N ASN A 118 11.50 38.34 10.54
CA ASN A 118 11.82 38.43 11.96
C ASN A 118 10.61 38.02 12.81
N GLU A 119 10.84 37.41 13.97
CA GLU A 119 9.75 37.12 14.90
C GLU A 119 9.01 38.40 15.31
N ASN A 120 7.68 38.36 15.19
CA ASN A 120 6.84 39.52 15.43
C ASN A 120 5.61 39.13 16.27
N GLN A 121 5.47 39.78 17.43
CA GLN A 121 4.38 39.54 18.37
C GLN A 121 3.04 40.10 17.88
N GLU A 122 3.01 41.16 17.08
CA GLU A 122 1.78 41.69 16.52
C GLU A 122 1.15 40.69 15.56
N VAL A 123 1.96 40.06 14.69
CA VAL A 123 1.52 38.98 13.81
C VAL A 123 0.98 37.80 14.61
N ALA A 124 1.68 37.41 15.68
CA ALA A 124 1.24 36.35 16.58
C ALA A 124 -0.11 36.68 17.24
N LEU A 125 -0.27 37.91 17.74
CA LEU A 125 -1.49 38.39 18.37
C LEU A 125 -2.65 38.43 17.39
N SER A 126 -2.45 39.00 16.19
CA SER A 126 -3.47 39.04 15.13
C SER A 126 -3.93 37.64 14.74
N ALA A 127 -2.99 36.71 14.55
CA ALA A 127 -3.32 35.31 14.26
C ALA A 127 -4.09 34.64 15.41
N PHE A 128 -3.68 34.88 16.67
CA PHE A 128 -4.35 34.34 17.85
C PHE A 128 -5.78 34.90 18.03
N LEU A 129 -5.99 36.19 17.79
CA LEU A 129 -7.31 36.81 17.84
C LEU A 129 -8.21 36.22 16.76
N ASN A 130 -7.72 36.09 15.52
CA ASN A 130 -8.47 35.47 14.44
C ASN A 130 -8.87 34.03 14.80
N ALA A 131 -7.91 33.20 15.23
CA ALA A 131 -8.17 31.82 15.63
C ALA A 131 -9.11 31.71 16.85
N SER A 132 -9.07 32.66 17.79
CA SER A 132 -9.90 32.65 19.00
C SER A 132 -11.33 33.12 18.76
N PHE A 133 -11.53 34.08 17.87
CA PHE A 133 -12.84 34.63 17.53
C PHE A 133 -13.47 34.02 16.28
N GLU A 134 -12.77 33.09 15.59
CA GLU A 134 -13.34 32.40 14.44
C GLU A 134 -14.54 31.55 14.88
N THR A 135 -15.68 31.82 14.26
CA THR A 135 -16.95 31.13 14.54
C THR A 135 -17.32 30.31 13.32
N GLY A 136 -17.16 28.99 13.38
CA GLY A 136 -17.32 28.11 12.22
C GLY A 136 -16.77 26.71 12.47
N PHE A 137 -16.22 26.09 11.43
CA PHE A 137 -15.59 24.78 11.52
C PHE A 137 -14.26 24.85 12.28
N VAL A 138 -13.96 23.82 13.06
CA VAL A 138 -12.66 23.68 13.72
C VAL A 138 -11.61 23.29 12.67
N ASN A 139 -10.66 24.18 12.41
CA ASN A 139 -9.52 23.93 11.54
C ASN A 139 -8.27 23.59 12.39
N ALA A 140 -7.44 22.65 11.91
CA ALA A 140 -6.18 22.26 12.55
C ALA A 140 -5.20 23.44 12.70
N ILE A 141 -5.24 24.41 11.78
CA ILE A 141 -4.41 25.63 11.86
C ILE A 141 -4.81 26.48 13.07
N ASP A 142 -6.09 26.84 13.18
CA ASP A 142 -6.60 27.67 14.29
C ASP A 142 -6.42 26.99 15.64
N GLN A 143 -6.61 25.67 15.68
CA GLN A 143 -6.34 24.88 16.87
C GLN A 143 -4.85 24.96 17.25
N SER A 144 -3.93 24.80 16.31
CA SER A 144 -2.50 24.88 16.59
C SER A 144 -2.09 26.26 17.12
N ILE A 145 -2.70 27.33 16.63
CA ILE A 145 -2.43 28.70 17.08
C ILE A 145 -2.89 28.89 18.53
N ARG A 146 -4.12 28.45 18.85
CA ARG A 146 -4.68 28.56 20.21
C ARG A 146 -3.93 27.73 21.25
N GLU A 147 -3.35 26.61 20.84
CA GLU A 147 -2.57 25.74 21.73
C GLU A 147 -1.14 26.23 21.96
N ASN A 148 -0.52 26.92 20.99
CA ASN A 148 0.89 27.35 21.06
C ASN A 148 1.08 28.80 21.51
N LEU A 149 0.06 29.66 21.37
CA LEU A 149 0.12 31.06 21.80
C LEU A 149 -0.81 31.30 22.99
N ASN A 150 -0.39 32.17 23.91
CA ASN A 150 -1.17 32.52 25.09
C ASN A 150 -1.23 34.05 25.23
N PHE A 151 -2.28 34.65 24.67
CA PHE A 151 -2.55 36.08 24.79
C PHE A 151 -3.84 36.32 25.59
N ASN A 152 -3.88 37.46 26.28
CA ASN A 152 -5.06 37.86 27.03
C ASN A 152 -6.15 38.39 26.07
N LEU A 153 -7.32 37.77 26.10
CA LEU A 153 -8.49 38.17 25.30
C LEU A 153 -9.31 39.29 25.95
N SER A 154 -9.09 39.60 27.24
CA SER A 154 -9.85 40.63 27.95
C SER A 154 -9.53 42.03 27.38
N GLY A 155 -10.47 42.56 26.60
CA GLY A 155 -10.33 43.82 25.87
C GLY A 155 -10.69 43.73 24.38
N PHE A 156 -10.84 42.53 23.84
CA PHE A 156 -11.22 42.32 22.44
C PHE A 156 -12.67 41.83 22.33
N GLU A 157 -13.43 42.43 21.42
CA GLU A 157 -14.80 42.04 21.10
C GLU A 157 -14.93 41.87 19.59
N LYS A 158 -15.53 40.75 19.16
CA LYS A 158 -15.79 40.48 17.75
C LYS A 158 -16.90 41.39 17.23
N LYS A 159 -16.59 42.27 16.28
CA LYS A 159 -17.59 43.19 15.68
C LYS A 159 -18.36 42.59 14.51
N THR A 160 -17.69 41.89 13.60
CA THR A 160 -18.32 41.31 12.40
C THR A 160 -17.49 40.15 11.88
N LYS A 161 -18.06 39.36 10.96
CA LYS A 161 -17.36 38.29 10.23
C LYS A 161 -17.65 38.45 8.74
N TYR A 162 -16.61 38.50 7.92
CA TYR A 162 -16.76 38.36 6.47
C TYR A 162 -16.71 36.87 6.10
N PRO A 163 -17.70 36.34 5.36
CA PRO A 163 -17.73 34.93 4.99
C PRO A 163 -16.64 34.62 3.96
N MET A 164 -15.84 33.59 4.21
CA MET A 164 -14.84 33.09 3.27
C MET A 164 -15.54 32.46 2.06
N THR A 165 -15.24 32.93 0.85
CA THR A 165 -15.56 32.20 -0.38
C THR A 165 -14.37 31.37 -0.84
N PHE A 166 -14.62 30.20 -1.45
CA PHE A 166 -13.56 29.24 -1.83
C PHE A 166 -12.51 29.81 -2.81
N ASN A 167 -12.81 30.93 -3.48
CA ASN A 167 -11.89 31.65 -4.36
C ASN A 167 -10.98 32.65 -3.63
N GLU A 168 -11.25 32.93 -2.36
CA GLU A 168 -10.51 33.88 -1.51
C GLU A 168 -9.81 33.07 -0.42
N LYS A 169 -8.55 32.69 -0.66
CA LYS A 169 -7.75 31.89 0.28
C LYS A 169 -7.19 32.70 1.46
N ASP A 170 -7.55 33.97 1.59
CA ASP A 170 -6.98 34.88 2.57
C ASP A 170 -8.05 35.34 3.56
N SER A 171 -7.79 35.11 4.85
CA SER A 171 -8.54 35.73 5.94
C SER A 171 -8.24 37.23 5.96
N VAL A 172 -9.22 38.04 5.52
CA VAL A 172 -9.22 39.49 5.70
C VAL A 172 -9.97 39.80 6.99
N PHE A 173 -9.27 40.45 7.91
CA PHE A 173 -9.77 40.90 9.23
C PHE A 173 -10.97 41.84 9.15
#